data_AF-A0A2E9LNI3-F1
#
_entry.id   AF-A0A2E9LNI3-F1
#
_cell.length_a   1.000
_cell.length_b   1.000
_cell.length_c   1.000
_cell.angle_alpha   90.00
_cell.angle_beta   90.00
_cell.angle_gamma   90.00
#
_symmetry.space_group_name_H-M   'P 1'
#
loop_
_entity.id
_entity.type
_entity.pdbx_description
1 polymer ?
#
loop_
_entity_poly.entity_id
_entity_poly.type
_entity_poly.pdbx_seq_one_letter_code
_entity_poly.pdbx_strand_id
1 'polypeptide(L)' 'MYKPRVYVTRQIFPDALDLIEKHAELELWPDDEPPSTEQLKEALAEADGAII' A
#
# COMPACT_ATOMS: atom_id res chain seq x y z
N MET A 1 -12.93 -15.48 0.60
CA MET A 1 -12.96 -14.19 1.31
C MET A 1 -12.20 -13.21 0.45
N TYR A 2 -12.79 -12.06 0.15
CA TYR A 2 -12.12 -11.00 -0.58
C TYR A 2 -11.14 -10.29 0.37
N LYS A 3 -9.84 -10.30 0.05
CA LYS A 3 -8.84 -9.48 0.73
C LYS A 3 -8.54 -8.31 -0.21
N PRO A 4 -8.88 -7.06 0.17
CA PRO A 4 -8.57 -5.91 -0.66
C PRO A 4 -7.05 -5.72 -0.75
N ARG A 5 -6.54 -5.32 -1.92
CA ARG A 5 -5.15 -4.88 -2.09
C ARG A 5 -5.00 -3.45 -1.60
N VAL A 6 -4.15 -3.23 -0.60
CA VAL A 6 -3.88 -1.92 -0.01
C VAL A 6 -2.44 -1.54 -0.29
N TYR A 7 -2.27 -0.43 -1.01
CA TYR A 7 -0.96 0.11 -1.34
C TYR A 7 -0.54 1.21 -0.36
N VAL A 8 0.69 1.14 0.14
CA VAL A 8 1.21 2.06 1.16
C VAL A 8 2.52 2.68 0.68
N THR A 9 2.51 4.00 0.47
CA THR A 9 3.63 4.76 -0.13
C THR A 9 4.60 5.35 0.88
N ARG A 10 4.28 5.32 2.17
CA ARG A 10 5.09 5.88 3.26
C ARG A 10 5.30 4.87 4.37
N GLN A 11 6.43 4.96 5.05
CA GLN A 11 6.64 4.21 6.28
C GLN A 11 5.65 4.68 7.35
N ILE A 12 4.68 3.82 7.64
CA ILE A 12 3.79 3.94 8.82
C ILE A 12 4.28 2.98 9.90
N PHE A 13 3.78 3.16 11.12
CA PHE A 13 4.16 2.31 12.26
C PHE A 13 3.93 0.83 11.95
N PRO A 14 4.87 -0.07 12.33
CA PRO A 14 4.73 -1.52 12.12
C PRO A 14 3.40 -2.08 12.63
N ASP A 15 2.92 -1.60 13.79
CA ASP A 15 1.64 -2.01 14.36
C ASP A 15 0.43 -1.76 13.43
N ALA A 16 0.51 -0.72 12.60
CA ALA A 16 -0.52 -0.42 11.61
C ALA A 16 -0.43 -1.38 10.41
N LEU A 17 0.78 -1.73 9.97
CA LEU A 17 1.00 -2.71 8.90
C LEU A 17 0.48 -4.08 9.31
N ASP A 18 0.82 -4.54 10.52
CA ASP A 18 0.32 -5.79 11.11
C ASP A 18 -1.21 -5.83 11.18
N LEU A 19 -1.85 -4.69 11.43
CA LEU A 19 -3.31 -4.60 11.46
C LEU A 19 -3.89 -4.70 10.04
N ILE A 20 -3.27 -4.06 9.06
CA ILE A 20 -3.71 -4.11 7.66
C ILE A 20 -3.56 -5.52 7.09
N GLU A 21 -2.42 -6.19 7.30
CA GLU A 21 -2.17 -7.55 6.80
C GLU A 21 -3.18 -8.61 7.30
N LYS A 22 -3.76 -8.38 8.48
CA LYS A 22 -4.84 -9.24 9.03
C LYS A 22 -6.12 -9.17 8.20
N HIS A 23 -6.38 -8.06 7.54
CA HIS A 23 -7.64 -7.76 6.85
C HIS A 23 -7.50 -7.59 5.33
N ALA A 24 -6.29 -7.31 4.84
CA ALA A 24 -5.99 -6.91 3.47
C ALA A 24 -4.67 -7.53 2.99
N GLU A 25 -4.45 -7.48 1.68
CA GLU A 25 -3.15 -7.75 1.08
C GLU A 25 -2.38 -6.44 1.00
N LEU A 26 -1.30 -6.36 1.77
CA LEU A 26 -0.51 -5.14 1.91
C LEU A 26 0.61 -5.12 0.87
N GLU A 27 0.69 -4.02 0.12
CA GLU A 27 1.78 -3.76 -0.82
C GLU A 27 2.47 -2.46 -0.41
N LEU A 28 3.75 -2.56 -0.06
CA LEU A 28 4.56 -1.44 0.41
C LEU A 28 5.46 -0.95 -0.72
N TRP A 29 5.57 0.36 -0.83
CA TRP A 29 6.57 0.98 -1.68
C TRP A 29 7.98 0.64 -1.18
N PRO A 30 8.87 0.10 -2.05
CA PRO A 30 10.16 -0.42 -1.62
C PRO A 30 11.24 0.66 -1.44
N ASP A 31 11.08 1.83 -2.07
CA ASP A 31 12.07 2.90 -2.03
C ASP A 31 11.77 3.91 -0.90
N ASP A 32 12.81 4.53 -0.35
CA ASP A 32 12.67 5.59 0.66
C ASP A 32 12.12 6.90 0.05
N GLU A 33 12.34 7.11 -1.25
CA GLU A 33 11.79 8.25 -1.98
C GLU A 33 10.35 7.95 -2.41
N PRO A 34 9.41 8.92 -2.33
CA PRO A 34 8.03 8.67 -2.73
C PRO A 34 7.94 8.31 -4.22
N PRO A 35 6.99 7.44 -4.62
CA PRO A 35 6.78 7.12 -6.02
C PRO A 35 6.42 8.38 -6.81
N SER A 36 6.87 8.45 -8.05
CA SER A 36 6.42 9.49 -8.98
C SER A 36 4.93 9.32 -9.30
N THR A 37 4.29 10.36 -9.83
CA THR A 37 2.86 10.34 -10.19
C THR A 37 2.49 9.18 -11.13
N GLU A 38 3.37 8.83 -12.07
CA GLU A 38 3.11 7.75 -13.02
C GLU A 38 3.23 6.38 -12.34
N GLN A 39 4.28 6.16 -11.55
CA GLN A 39 4.45 4.92 -10.77
C GLN A 39 3.30 4.72 -9.79
N LEU A 40 2.84 5.80 -9.15
CA LEU A 40 1.69 5.75 -8.25
C LEU A 40 0.42 5.35 -8.99
N LYS A 41 0.16 5.91 -10.17
CA LYS A 41 -1.00 5.52 -10.98
C LYS A 41 -0.95 4.05 -11.39
N GLU A 42 0.22 3.56 -11.77
CA GLU A 42 0.41 2.15 -12.13
C GLU A 42 0.15 1.23 -10.93
N ALA A 43 0.72 1.55 -9.76
CA ALA A 43 0.52 0.78 -8.54
C ALA A 43 -0.93 0.81 -8.05
N LEU A 44 -1.61 1.96 -8.20
CA LEU A 44 -3.01 2.12 -7.81
C LEU A 44 -4.01 1.51 -8.80
N ALA A 45 -3.59 1.18 -10.02
CA ALA A 45 -4.49 0.65 -11.04
C ALA A 45 -5.17 -0.67 -10.61
N GLU A 46 -4.49 -1.44 -9.77
CA GLU A 46 -4.98 -2.73 -9.25
C GLU A 46 -5.23 -2.72 -7.73
N ALA A 47 -5.05 -1.57 -7.07
CA ALA A 47 -5.26 -1.44 -5.64
C ALA A 47 -6.74 -1.11 -5.34
N ASP A 48 -7.28 -1.79 -4.32
CA ASP A 48 -8.62 -1.49 -3.80
C ASP A 48 -8.59 -0.33 -2.79
N GLY A 49 -7.40 -0.01 -2.25
CA GLY A 49 -7.18 1.11 -1.34
C GLY A 49 -5.74 1.61 -1.34
N ALA A 50 -5.56 2.86 -0.93
CA ALA A 50 -4.27 3.54 -0.90
C ALA A 50 -4.07 4.31 0.41
N ILE A 51 -2.87 4.24 0.99
CA ILE A 51 -2.41 5.07 2.10
C ILE A 51 -1.23 5.91 1.60
N ILE A 52 -1.42 7.23 1.57
CA ILE A 52 -0.52 8.22 0.97
C ILE A 52 -0.17 9.32 1.95
#